data_AF-A0A9D5Y5S0-F1
#
_entry.id   AF-A0A9D5Y5S0-F1
#
_cell.length_a   1.000
_cell.length_b   1.000
_cell.length_c   1.000
_cell.angle_alpha   90.00
_cell.angle_beta   90.00
_cell.angle_gamma   90.00
#
_symmetry.space_group_name_H-M   'P 1'
#
loop_
_entity.id
_entity.type
_entity.pdbx_description
1 polymer ?
#
loop_
_entity_poly.entity_id
_entity_poly.type
_entity_poly.pdbx_seq_one_letter_code
_entity_poly.pdbx_strand_id
1 'polypeptide(L)'
;MAIKMRVLHTGKGKLAALAPMIHQEFGLDINATDVIPPAYSCNNERLVVLMIATKGDMENKVRLFCRELTKARAQNVALVIDGTEAGAKAVKDILAEAGTKVMDEVFYVKSSFLPFLNAIKDDEKAAALAWAHRMVDGLQ
;
A
#
# COMPACT_ATOMS: atom_id res chain seq x y z
N MET A 1 -13.04 10.77 12.98
CA MET A 1 -12.52 11.80 12.06
C MET A 1 -12.09 11.08 10.80
N ALA A 2 -12.54 11.48 9.61
CA ALA A 2 -12.11 10.83 8.37
C ALA A 2 -10.61 11.11 8.16
N ILE A 3 -9.80 10.06 8.07
CA ILE A 3 -8.37 10.17 7.82
C ILE A 3 -8.14 10.51 6.35
N LYS A 4 -7.23 11.46 6.08
CA LYS A 4 -6.76 11.70 4.72
C LYS A 4 -5.80 10.58 4.30
N MET A 5 -6.36 9.54 3.70
CA MET A 5 -5.65 8.31 3.33
C MET A 5 -5.74 8.04 1.83
N ARG A 6 -4.65 7.50 1.25
CA ARG A 6 -4.63 6.91 -0.09
C ARG A 6 -4.19 5.46 -0.07
N VAL A 7 -4.70 4.67 -1.01
CA VAL A 7 -4.37 3.26 -1.21
C VAL A 7 -3.88 3.05 -2.63
N LEU A 8 -2.56 2.89 -2.81
CA LEU A 8 -1.95 2.78 -4.13
C LEU A 8 -1.40 1.38 -4.35
N HIS A 9 -1.58 0.82 -5.56
CA HIS A 9 -1.20 -0.57 -5.82
C HIS A 9 -0.46 -0.77 -7.15
N THR A 10 0.30 -1.85 -7.29
CA THR A 10 0.96 -2.19 -8.56
C THR A 10 0.03 -2.82 -9.61
N GLY A 11 -1.26 -2.97 -9.31
CA GLY A 11 -2.29 -3.34 -10.30
C GLY A 11 -2.37 -4.82 -10.63
N LYS A 12 -1.86 -5.70 -9.76
CA LYS A 12 -1.79 -7.15 -10.03
C LYS A 12 -2.37 -7.95 -8.86
N GLY A 13 -2.96 -9.10 -9.20
CA GLY A 13 -3.35 -10.14 -8.26
C GLY A 13 -4.20 -9.65 -7.09
N LYS A 14 -3.87 -10.14 -5.89
CA LYS A 14 -4.61 -9.82 -4.67
C LYS A 14 -4.49 -8.36 -4.25
N LEU A 15 -3.42 -7.66 -4.65
CA LEU A 15 -3.22 -6.24 -4.33
C LEU A 15 -4.30 -5.37 -4.97
N ALA A 16 -4.61 -5.63 -6.25
CA ALA A 16 -5.68 -4.92 -6.96
C ALA A 16 -7.07 -5.24 -6.40
N ALA A 17 -7.27 -6.46 -5.86
CA ALA A 17 -8.53 -6.85 -5.25
C ALA A 17 -8.72 -6.27 -3.83
N LEU A 18 -7.65 -6.14 -3.04
CA LEU A 18 -7.70 -5.62 -1.67
C LEU A 18 -7.85 -4.10 -1.60
N ALA A 19 -7.24 -3.38 -2.54
CA ALA A 19 -7.26 -1.92 -2.55
C ALA A 19 -8.69 -1.31 -2.46
N PRO A 20 -9.68 -1.73 -3.29
CA PRO A 20 -11.05 -1.21 -3.17
C PRO A 20 -11.74 -1.64 -1.86
N MET A 21 -11.31 -2.74 -1.23
CA MET A 21 -11.88 -3.15 0.06
C MET A 21 -11.45 -2.20 1.19
N ILE A 22 -10.17 -1.81 1.23
CA ILE A 22 -9.70 -0.80 2.19
C ILE A 22 -10.32 0.56 1.89
N HIS A 23 -10.45 0.92 0.61
CA HIS A 23 -11.15 2.15 0.22
C HIS A 23 -12.57 2.21 0.79
N GLN A 24 -13.34 1.14 0.61
CA GLN A 24 -14.71 1.05 1.08
C GLN A 24 -14.79 1.06 2.61
N GLU A 25 -13.92 0.31 3.28
CA GLU A 25 -13.89 0.21 4.75
C GLU A 25 -13.73 1.58 5.43
N PHE A 26 -12.85 2.42 4.89
CA PHE A 26 -12.56 3.74 5.46
C PHE A 26 -13.35 4.89 4.81
N GLY A 27 -14.24 4.60 3.87
CA GLY A 27 -15.05 5.61 3.17
C GLY A 27 -14.21 6.69 2.51
N LEU A 28 -13.16 6.30 1.79
CA LEU A 28 -12.19 7.22 1.19
C LEU A 28 -12.78 8.02 0.02
N ASP A 29 -12.10 9.10 -0.35
CA ASP A 29 -12.42 9.87 -1.56
C ASP A 29 -12.30 9.01 -2.82
N ILE A 30 -13.10 9.29 -3.84
CA ILE A 30 -13.16 8.51 -5.10
C ILE A 30 -11.80 8.33 -5.79
N ASN A 31 -10.88 9.28 -5.62
CA ASN A 31 -9.54 9.28 -6.21
C ASN A 31 -8.43 8.83 -5.22
N ALA A 32 -8.81 8.28 -4.07
CA ALA A 32 -7.87 7.80 -3.06
C ALA A 32 -7.25 6.45 -3.41
N THR A 33 -7.83 5.71 -4.37
CA THR A 33 -7.31 4.41 -4.82
C THR A 33 -6.91 4.44 -6.27
N ASP A 34 -5.67 4.03 -6.56
CA ASP A 34 -5.14 4.04 -7.93
C ASP A 34 -3.95 3.09 -8.10
N VAL A 35 -3.60 2.80 -9.35
CA VAL A 35 -2.37 2.10 -9.73
C VAL A 35 -1.17 3.03 -9.58
N ILE A 36 0.00 2.49 -9.22
CA ILE A 36 1.26 3.24 -9.19
C ILE A 36 1.86 3.36 -10.61
N PRO A 37 2.24 4.56 -11.08
CA PRO A 37 2.06 5.87 -10.44
C PRO A 37 0.61 6.38 -10.55
N PRO A 38 0.08 7.07 -9.54
CA PRO A 38 -1.30 7.51 -9.52
C PRO A 38 -1.55 8.67 -10.49
N ALA A 39 -2.76 8.78 -11.02
CA ALA A 39 -3.21 9.90 -11.85
C ALA A 39 -3.23 11.23 -11.07
N TYR A 40 -3.49 11.16 -9.76
CA TYR A 40 -3.46 12.32 -8.87
C TYR A 40 -2.32 12.19 -7.85
N SER A 41 -1.54 13.26 -7.70
CA SER A 41 -0.43 13.29 -6.74
C SER A 41 -0.92 13.15 -5.29
N CYS A 42 -0.10 12.50 -4.45
CA CYS A 42 -0.28 12.54 -3.00
C CYS A 42 0.00 13.95 -2.49
N ASN A 43 -0.92 14.54 -1.72
CA ASN A 43 -0.78 15.90 -1.24
C ASN A 43 -1.08 15.97 0.26
N ASN A 44 -0.04 16.01 1.09
CA ASN A 44 -0.16 16.04 2.55
C ASN A 44 -1.09 14.94 3.09
N GLU A 45 -0.95 13.72 2.59
CA GLU A 45 -1.70 12.58 3.09
C GLU A 45 -1.22 12.22 4.50
N ARG A 46 -2.16 11.95 5.41
CA ARG A 46 -1.83 11.44 6.76
C ARG A 46 -1.24 10.04 6.67
N LEU A 47 -1.79 9.22 5.76
CA LEU A 47 -1.36 7.85 5.51
C LEU A 47 -1.45 7.52 4.01
N VAL A 48 -0.41 6.89 3.48
CA VAL A 48 -0.46 6.22 2.17
C VAL A 48 -0.22 4.73 2.38
N VAL A 49 -1.19 3.90 2.00
CA VAL A 49 -1.04 2.44 1.94
C VAL A 49 -0.47 2.08 0.57
N LEU A 50 0.75 1.57 0.52
CA LEU A 50 1.38 1.07 -0.70
C LEU A 50 1.27 -0.45 -0.77
N MET A 51 0.60 -0.93 -1.82
CA MET A 51 0.43 -2.35 -2.11
C MET A 51 1.35 -2.75 -3.26
N ILE A 52 2.50 -3.34 -2.94
CA ILE A 52 3.59 -3.54 -3.90
C ILE A 52 3.88 -5.03 -4.08
N ALA A 53 3.87 -5.47 -5.34
CA ALA A 53 4.42 -6.77 -5.71
C ALA A 53 5.94 -6.70 -5.77
N THR A 54 6.62 -7.57 -5.03
CA THR A 54 8.09 -7.69 -4.99
C THR A 54 8.58 -9.07 -5.44
N LYS A 55 7.71 -9.85 -6.10
CA LYS A 55 8.10 -11.07 -6.81
C LYS A 55 8.88 -10.70 -8.07
N GLY A 56 10.20 -10.66 -7.94
CA GLY A 56 11.13 -10.21 -8.98
C GLY A 56 11.59 -8.78 -8.77
N ASP A 57 12.24 -8.20 -9.79
CA ASP A 57 12.71 -6.82 -9.72
C ASP A 57 11.55 -5.83 -9.62
N MET A 58 11.66 -4.88 -8.69
CA MET A 58 10.69 -3.80 -8.57
C MET A 58 10.67 -2.96 -9.84
N GLU A 59 9.48 -2.76 -10.42
CA GLU A 59 9.32 -1.93 -11.61
C GLU A 59 9.88 -0.52 -11.38
N ASN A 60 10.67 -0.01 -12.33
CA ASN A 60 11.35 1.29 -12.21
C ASN A 60 10.39 2.44 -11.84
N LYS A 61 9.17 2.44 -12.38
CA LYS A 61 8.16 3.45 -12.06
C LYS A 61 7.73 3.42 -10.58
N VAL A 62 7.65 2.24 -9.97
CA VAL A 62 7.32 2.08 -8.55
C VAL A 62 8.48 2.56 -7.70
N ARG A 63 9.71 2.18 -8.07
CA ARG A 63 10.93 2.64 -7.40
C ARG A 63 11.06 4.17 -7.41
N LEU A 64 10.84 4.79 -8.58
CA LEU A 64 10.89 6.25 -8.73
C LEU A 64 9.79 6.93 -7.92
N PHE A 65 8.56 6.40 -7.96
CA PHE A 65 7.47 6.92 -7.15
C PHE A 65 7.79 6.89 -5.65
N CYS A 66 8.32 5.78 -5.13
CA CYS A 66 8.71 5.68 -3.72
C CYS A 66 9.80 6.71 -3.35
N ARG A 67 10.74 7.01 -4.24
CA ARG A 67 11.77 8.05 -4.02
C ARG A 67 11.20 9.47 -3.97
N GLU A 68 10.11 9.72 -4.70
CA GLU A 68 9.45 11.02 -4.74
C GLU A 68 8.41 11.21 -3.63
N LEU A 69 8.05 10.13 -2.93
CA LEU A 69 7.09 10.17 -1.84
C LEU A 69 7.80 10.72 -0.60
N THR A 70 7.85 12.04 -0.48
CA THR A 70 8.45 12.74 0.67
C THR A 70 7.44 13.01 1.78
N LYS A 71 7.91 13.47 2.94
CA LYS A 71 7.06 13.90 4.08
C LYS A 71 5.99 14.94 3.71
N ALA A 72 6.24 15.78 2.71
CA ALA A 72 5.27 16.77 2.23
C ALA A 72 4.11 16.11 1.46
N ARG A 73 4.34 14.96 0.86
CA ARG A 73 3.34 14.20 0.09
C ARG A 73 2.59 13.20 0.97
N ALA A 74 3.30 12.49 1.84
CA ALA A 74 2.76 11.52 2.78
C ALA A 74 3.49 11.60 4.12
N GLN A 75 2.75 11.74 5.22
CA GLN A 75 3.34 11.76 6.56
C GLN A 75 3.76 10.36 7.00
N ASN A 76 2.90 9.37 6.75
CA ASN A 76 3.12 7.97 7.08
C ASN A 76 2.88 7.08 5.86
N VAL A 77 3.61 5.98 5.77
CA VAL A 77 3.46 4.98 4.71
C VAL A 77 3.32 3.59 5.33
N ALA A 78 2.23 2.89 5.03
CA ALA A 78 2.03 1.49 5.40
C ALA A 78 2.19 0.58 4.19
N LEU A 79 2.70 -0.64 4.39
CA LEU A 79 3.05 -1.54 3.29
C LEU A 79 2.21 -2.81 3.30
N VAL A 80 1.62 -3.12 2.15
CA VAL A 80 1.15 -4.45 1.79
C VAL A 80 2.08 -5.03 0.73
N ILE A 81 2.67 -6.19 0.97
CA ILE A 81 3.68 -6.78 0.08
C ILE A 81 3.22 -8.13 -0.45
N ASP A 82 3.23 -8.27 -1.77
CA ASP A 82 3.16 -9.57 -2.44
C ASP A 82 4.57 -10.00 -2.86
N GLY A 83 5.27 -10.69 -1.95
CA GLY A 83 6.65 -11.12 -2.17
C GLY A 83 7.36 -11.43 -0.86
N THR A 84 8.65 -11.06 -0.77
CA THR A 84 9.55 -11.47 0.32
C THR A 84 9.84 -10.33 1.29
N GLU A 85 10.34 -10.67 2.48
CA GLU A 85 10.84 -9.70 3.46
C GLU A 85 11.99 -8.85 2.90
N ALA A 86 12.88 -9.44 2.09
CA ALA A 86 13.95 -8.70 1.42
C ALA A 86 13.39 -7.62 0.47
N GLY A 87 12.35 -7.96 -0.30
CA GLY A 87 11.65 -7.00 -1.14
C GLY A 87 10.95 -5.90 -0.33
N ALA A 88 10.31 -6.27 0.78
CA ALA A 88 9.71 -5.30 1.71
C ALA A 88 10.76 -4.35 2.30
N LYS A 89 11.92 -4.89 2.72
CA LYS A 89 13.03 -4.09 3.23
C LYS A 89 13.55 -3.10 2.18
N ALA A 90 13.73 -3.55 0.93
CA ALA A 90 14.16 -2.66 -0.14
C ALA A 90 13.18 -1.48 -0.36
N VAL A 91 11.87 -1.74 -0.31
CA VAL A 91 10.84 -0.68 -0.36
C VAL A 91 10.98 0.28 0.83
N LYS A 92 11.12 -0.26 2.05
CA LYS A 92 11.27 0.54 3.27
C LYS A 92 12.50 1.45 3.21
N ASP A 93 13.63 0.93 2.76
CA ASP A 93 14.88 1.68 2.65
C ASP A 93 14.71 2.87 1.68
N ILE A 94 14.10 2.65 0.51
CA ILE A 94 13.83 3.72 -0.47
C ILE A 94 12.91 4.82 0.11
N LEU A 95 11.87 4.43 0.83
CA LEU A 95 10.91 5.36 1.43
C LEU A 95 11.52 6.14 2.60
N ALA A 96 12.39 5.50 3.38
CA ALA A 96 13.15 6.14 4.44
C ALA A 96 14.15 7.15 3.87
N GLU A 97 14.85 6.82 2.78
CA GLU A 97 15.71 7.74 2.04
C GLU A 97 14.94 8.97 1.51
N ALA A 98 13.68 8.78 1.10
CA ALA A 98 12.78 9.88 0.68
C ALA A 98 12.26 10.74 1.85
N GLY A 99 12.49 10.32 3.09
CA GLY A 99 12.11 11.05 4.31
C GLY A 99 10.69 10.80 4.82
N THR A 100 10.03 9.72 4.39
CA THR A 100 8.71 9.31 4.94
C THR A 100 8.85 8.44 6.17
N LYS A 101 7.88 8.53 7.09
CA LYS A 101 7.77 7.60 8.21
C LYS A 101 7.10 6.32 7.73
N VAL A 102 7.86 5.25 7.61
CA VAL A 102 7.33 3.94 7.21
C VAL A 102 6.87 3.18 8.45
N MET A 103 5.67 2.61 8.40
CA MET A 103 5.13 1.79 9.48
C MET A 103 5.91 0.48 9.60
N ASP A 104 6.13 0.02 10.84
CA ASP A 104 6.92 -1.19 11.09
C ASP A 104 6.22 -2.46 10.60
N GLU A 105 4.92 -2.59 10.86
CA GLU A 105 4.13 -3.74 10.46
C GLU A 105 3.88 -3.75 8.95
N VAL A 106 4.22 -4.87 8.30
CA VAL A 106 3.96 -5.13 6.88
C VAL A 106 2.90 -6.23 6.76
N PHE A 107 1.86 -5.99 5.98
CA PHE A 107 0.90 -7.04 5.66
C PHE A 107 1.35 -7.81 4.43
N TYR A 108 1.53 -9.12 4.55
CA TYR A 108 1.95 -9.94 3.43
C TYR A 108 0.75 -10.66 2.81
N VAL A 109 0.70 -10.60 1.48
CA VAL A 109 -0.26 -11.38 0.69
C VAL A 109 0.50 -12.26 -0.28
N LYS A 110 -0.16 -13.31 -0.76
CA LYS A 110 0.42 -14.21 -1.76
C LYS A 110 -0.53 -14.31 -2.95
N SER A 111 -0.24 -13.56 -4.01
CA SER A 111 -0.95 -13.77 -5.28
C SER A 111 -0.45 -15.03 -5.97
N SER A 112 -1.37 -15.74 -6.60
CA SER A 112 -1.10 -16.82 -7.55
C SER A 112 -0.81 -16.25 -8.93
N PHE A 113 0.01 -16.98 -9.70
CA PHE A 113 0.20 -16.71 -11.13
C PHE A 113 -1.08 -17.00 -11.92
N LEU A 114 -1.99 -17.82 -11.39
CA LEU A 114 -3.31 -18.11 -11.96
C LEU A 114 -4.31 -17.07 -11.47
N PRO A 115 -4.86 -16.19 -12.34
CA PRO A 115 -5.71 -15.08 -11.93
C PRO A 115 -6.97 -15.48 -11.15
N PHE A 116 -7.58 -16.61 -11.50
CA PHE A 116 -8.80 -17.11 -10.85
C PHE A 116 -8.58 -17.58 -9.40
N LEU A 117 -7.32 -17.79 -8.98
CA LEU A 117 -6.95 -18.12 -7.59
C LEU A 117 -6.64 -16.87 -6.74
N ASN A 118 -6.75 -15.67 -7.31
CA ASN A 118 -6.52 -14.40 -6.61
C ASN A 118 -7.77 -13.83 -5.94
N ALA A 119 -8.86 -14.61 -5.85
CA ALA A 119 -10.00 -14.25 -5.03
C ALA A 119 -9.57 -14.09 -3.57
N ILE A 120 -10.01 -13.00 -2.94
CA ILE A 120 -9.77 -12.73 -1.53
C ILE A 120 -10.78 -13.55 -0.72
N LYS A 121 -10.27 -14.38 0.19
CA LYS A 121 -11.10 -15.13 1.13
C LYS A 121 -11.53 -14.24 2.29
N ASP A 122 -12.61 -14.61 2.98
CA ASP A 122 -13.17 -13.81 4.08
C ASP A 122 -12.20 -13.62 5.25
N ASP A 123 -11.42 -14.66 5.58
CA ASP A 123 -10.38 -14.61 6.62
C ASP A 123 -9.23 -13.67 6.23
N GLU A 124 -8.79 -13.74 4.97
CA GLU A 124 -7.76 -12.85 4.43
C GLU A 124 -8.24 -11.40 4.37
N LYS A 125 -9.49 -11.17 3.97
CA LYS A 125 -10.13 -9.85 4.01
C LYS A 125 -10.17 -9.31 5.43
N ALA A 126 -10.68 -10.10 6.39
CA ALA A 126 -10.76 -9.69 7.78
C ALA A 126 -9.37 -9.35 8.36
N ALA A 127 -8.35 -10.14 8.04
CA ALA A 127 -6.97 -9.87 8.46
C ALA A 127 -6.42 -8.59 7.85
N ALA A 128 -6.66 -8.34 6.56
CA ALA A 128 -6.22 -7.12 5.86
C ALA A 128 -6.89 -5.87 6.43
N LEU A 129 -8.20 -5.93 6.71
CA LEU A 129 -8.95 -4.81 7.30
C LEU A 129 -8.53 -4.56 8.76
N ALA A 130 -8.36 -5.62 9.56
CA ALA A 130 -7.86 -5.49 10.93
C ALA A 130 -6.44 -4.89 10.98
N TRP A 131 -5.57 -5.27 10.03
CA TRP A 131 -4.28 -4.64 9.83
C TRP A 131 -4.41 -3.16 9.48
N ALA A 132 -5.27 -2.81 8.52
CA ALA A 132 -5.47 -1.43 8.11
C ALA A 132 -5.97 -0.55 9.26
N HIS A 133 -6.89 -1.05 10.10
CA HIS A 133 -7.32 -0.36 11.31
C HIS A 133 -6.16 -0.10 12.27
N ARG A 134 -5.30 -1.09 12.55
CA ARG A 134 -4.08 -0.86 13.35
C ARG A 134 -3.16 0.19 12.77
N MET A 135 -3.02 0.24 11.44
CA MET A 135 -2.18 1.24 10.77
C MET A 135 -2.75 2.65 10.93
N VAL A 136 -4.07 2.79 10.94
CA VAL A 136 -4.76 4.07 11.18
C VAL A 136 -4.68 4.46 12.66
N ASP A 137 -4.92 3.52 13.58
CA ASP A 137 -4.87 3.75 15.02
C ASP A 137 -3.45 4.07 15.52
N GLY A 138 -2.43 3.56 14.84
CA GLY A 138 -1.02 3.82 15.13
C GLY A 138 -0.51 5.21 14.69
N LEU A 139 -1.37 6.03 14.05
CA LEU A 139 -1.01 7.37 13.60
C LEU A 139 -1.16 8.36 14.77
N GLN A 140 -0.09 8.50 15.54
CA GLN A 140 0.08 9.59 16.51
C GLN A 140 0.24 10.94 15.81
#